data_AF-M7ST61-F1
#
_entry.id   AF-M7ST61-F1
#
_cell.length_a   1.000
_cell.length_b   1.000
_cell.length_c   1.000
_cell.angle_alpha   90.00
_cell.angle_beta   90.00
_cell.angle_gamma   90.00
#
_symmetry.space_group_name_H-M   'P 1'
#
loop_
_entity.id
_entity.type
_entity.pdbx_description
1 polymer ?
#
loop_
_entity_poly.entity_id
_entity_poly.type
_entity_poly.pdbx_seq_one_letter_code
_entity_poly.pdbx_strand_id
1 'polypeptide(L)'
;MTDGPHGLRGFRSFKSNPSCLLPCATGMGATFDEELLGRMGGLLGEEARAKHVHIVLAPTICIQRSPLIGRGFEADGEDPILSGVLGASFVNGLQGHGVAACVKHYAAHDQSRDSIEDNICMTERTLRELVAFARSDPWSIMRAYHQVNGLHVSEDPLFLKKILREEWGFDGLVVSDWWGTYSTSEAINVGMDLEMPGPSAWRGKALS
;
A
#
# COMPACT_ATOMS: atom_id res chain seq x y z
N MET A 1 6.98 -6.32 -10.01
CA MET A 1 6.75 -5.69 -8.68
C MET A 1 7.61 -6.39 -7.65
N THR A 2 8.04 -5.72 -6.60
CA THR A 2 8.73 -6.35 -5.47
C THR A 2 8.37 -5.69 -4.16
N ASP A 3 8.39 -6.46 -3.07
CA ASP A 3 8.19 -5.92 -1.73
C ASP A 3 9.19 -4.82 -1.40
N GLY A 4 8.65 -3.86 -0.65
CA GLY A 4 9.15 -3.68 0.71
C GLY A 4 9.21 -2.22 1.15
N PRO A 5 8.64 -1.87 2.31
CA PRO A 5 8.64 -0.49 2.80
C PRO A 5 10.00 0.00 3.30
N HIS A 6 10.94 -0.91 3.58
CA HIS A 6 12.27 -0.57 4.12
C HIS A 6 13.40 -1.37 3.45
N GLY A 7 13.23 -1.75 2.17
CA GLY A 7 14.25 -2.44 1.39
C GLY A 7 13.67 -3.37 0.31
N LEU A 8 14.43 -3.61 -0.76
CA LEU A 8 13.95 -4.37 -1.93
C LEU A 8 14.27 -5.86 -1.80
N ARG A 9 13.27 -6.66 -1.43
CA ARG A 9 13.47 -8.12 -1.27
C ARG A 9 13.81 -8.83 -2.58
N GLY A 10 13.28 -8.36 -3.71
CA GLY A 10 13.46 -8.98 -5.02
C GLY A 10 12.56 -10.20 -5.27
N PHE A 11 12.91 -10.99 -6.30
CA PHE A 11 12.04 -12.03 -6.87
C PHE A 11 12.10 -13.39 -6.15
N ARG A 12 13.18 -13.70 -5.41
CA ARG A 12 13.38 -15.02 -4.79
C ARG A 12 13.85 -14.88 -3.36
N SER A 13 13.08 -15.41 -2.42
CA SER A 13 13.42 -15.40 -0.99
C SER A 13 14.66 -16.25 -0.63
N PHE A 14 15.02 -17.23 -1.47
CA PHE A 14 16.05 -18.25 -1.15
C PHE A 14 17.35 -18.14 -1.98
N LYS A 15 17.49 -17.14 -2.86
CA LYS A 15 18.75 -16.87 -3.56
C LYS A 15 19.31 -15.54 -3.11
N SER A 16 20.63 -15.47 -2.92
CA SER A 16 21.30 -14.22 -2.54
C SER A 16 20.98 -13.13 -3.56
N ASN A 17 20.31 -12.09 -3.10
CA ASN A 17 20.05 -10.86 -3.82
C ASN A 17 20.20 -9.69 -2.84
N PRO A 18 21.45 -9.31 -2.49
CA PRO A 18 21.71 -8.30 -1.48
C PRO A 18 20.98 -6.99 -1.79
N SER A 19 20.43 -6.33 -0.77
CA SER A 19 19.69 -5.08 -0.90
C SER A 19 20.03 -4.12 0.23
N CYS A 20 19.79 -2.83 0.02
CA CYS A 20 19.81 -1.88 1.12
C CYS A 20 18.65 -2.20 2.09
N LEU A 21 18.98 -2.38 3.36
CA LEU A 21 18.00 -2.51 4.43
C LEU A 21 17.96 -1.18 5.18
N LEU A 22 16.85 -0.47 5.04
CA LEU A 22 16.57 0.74 5.80
C LEU A 22 16.12 0.39 7.22
N PRO A 23 16.15 1.35 8.17
CA PRO A 23 15.42 1.21 9.42
C PRO A 23 13.94 0.86 9.17
N CYS A 24 13.30 0.19 10.13
CA CYS A 24 11.86 -0.04 10.05
C CYS A 24 11.10 1.31 10.00
N ALA A 25 9.90 1.30 9.43
CA ALA A 25 9.16 2.54 9.18
C ALA A 25 8.85 3.32 10.46
N THR A 26 8.55 2.66 11.58
CA THR A 26 8.36 3.37 12.86
C THR A 26 9.62 4.12 13.31
N GLY A 27 10.80 3.54 13.04
CA GLY A 27 12.08 4.22 13.28
C GLY A 27 12.33 5.38 12.32
N MET A 28 11.92 5.26 11.06
CA MET A 28 11.96 6.35 10.09
C MET A 28 10.97 7.46 10.45
N GLY A 29 9.74 7.10 10.86
CA GLY A 29 8.70 8.00 11.35
C GLY A 29 9.13 8.83 12.55
N ALA A 30 9.87 8.22 13.47
CA ALA A 30 10.43 8.90 14.64
C ALA A 30 11.46 10.00 14.31
N THR A 31 11.90 10.11 13.06
CA THR A 31 12.79 11.21 12.63
C THR A 31 12.05 12.52 12.41
N PHE A 32 10.75 12.47 12.08
CA PHE A 32 9.96 13.64 11.65
C PHE A 32 10.65 14.44 10.51
N ASP A 33 11.46 13.78 9.69
CA ASP A 33 12.29 14.42 8.67
C ASP A 33 11.81 14.05 7.26
N GLU A 34 10.99 14.93 6.68
CA GLU A 34 10.46 14.78 5.33
C GLU A 34 11.56 14.65 4.28
N GLU A 35 12.63 15.45 4.37
CA GLU A 35 13.71 15.44 3.39
C GLU A 35 14.49 14.11 3.45
N LEU A 36 14.72 13.59 4.66
CA LEU A 36 15.34 12.29 4.85
C LEU A 36 14.50 11.17 4.24
N LEU A 37 13.18 11.15 4.46
CA LEU A 37 12.31 10.13 3.87
C LEU A 37 12.28 10.20 2.33
N GLY A 38 12.33 11.41 1.77
CA GLY A 38 12.46 11.60 0.33
C GLY A 38 13.78 11.04 -0.22
N ARG A 39 14.91 11.28 0.47
CA ARG A 39 16.21 10.69 0.09
C ARG A 39 16.23 9.17 0.25
N MET A 40 15.59 8.62 1.28
CA MET A 40 15.44 7.17 1.47
C MET A 40 14.61 6.54 0.35
N GLY A 41 13.51 7.18 -0.06
CA GLY A 41 12.72 6.78 -1.23
C GLY A 41 13.56 6.80 -2.51
N GLY A 42 14.34 7.87 -2.73
CA GLY A 42 15.25 7.98 -3.86
C GLY A 42 16.32 6.87 -3.91
N LEU A 43 16.93 6.55 -2.77
CA LEU A 43 17.88 5.44 -2.65
C LEU A 43 17.27 4.11 -3.09
N LEU A 44 16.05 3.78 -2.65
CA LEU A 44 15.35 2.58 -3.11
C LEU A 44 14.95 2.68 -4.59
N GLY A 45 14.69 3.88 -5.11
CA GLY A 45 14.39 4.10 -6.53
C GLY A 45 15.58 3.79 -7.43
N GLU A 46 16.78 4.23 -7.04
CA GLU A 46 18.03 3.88 -7.71
C GLU A 46 18.29 2.38 -7.69
N GLU A 47 18.12 1.75 -6.51
CA GLU A 47 18.32 0.32 -6.36
C GLU A 47 17.29 -0.49 -7.18
N ALA A 48 16.04 -0.04 -7.20
CA ALA A 48 14.97 -0.67 -7.98
C ALA A 48 15.28 -0.65 -9.47
N ARG A 49 15.74 0.50 -9.99
CA ARG A 49 16.22 0.61 -11.37
C ARG A 49 17.36 -0.36 -11.66
N ALA A 50 18.36 -0.41 -10.79
CA ALA A 50 19.52 -1.30 -10.95
C ALA A 50 19.10 -2.79 -10.95
N LYS A 51 17.99 -3.12 -10.29
CA LYS A 51 17.42 -4.47 -10.21
C LYS A 51 16.29 -4.73 -11.20
N HIS A 52 16.03 -3.83 -12.15
CA HIS A 52 14.95 -3.94 -13.13
C HIS A 52 13.55 -4.11 -12.49
N VAL A 53 13.34 -3.45 -11.35
CA VAL A 53 12.05 -3.39 -10.65
C VAL A 53 11.31 -2.14 -11.09
N HIS A 54 10.07 -2.34 -11.57
CA HIS A 54 9.22 -1.25 -12.07
C HIS A 54 8.23 -0.71 -11.03
N ILE A 55 7.87 -1.52 -10.03
CA ILE A 55 6.94 -1.15 -8.95
C ILE A 55 7.47 -1.69 -7.63
N VAL A 56 7.59 -0.82 -6.63
CA VAL A 56 7.96 -1.17 -5.25
C VAL A 56 6.72 -1.08 -4.37
N LEU A 57 6.46 -2.13 -3.59
CA LEU A 57 5.30 -2.23 -2.69
C LEU A 57 5.54 -1.46 -1.39
N ALA A 58 5.62 -0.14 -1.52
CA ALA A 58 5.95 0.82 -0.49
C ALA A 58 5.42 2.22 -0.85
N PRO A 59 5.27 3.12 0.13
CA PRO A 59 5.37 2.88 1.59
C PRO A 59 4.13 2.19 2.17
N THR A 60 4.23 1.71 3.40
CA THR A 60 3.06 1.31 4.19
C THR A 60 2.65 2.48 5.09
N ILE A 61 1.46 3.03 4.90
CA ILE A 61 0.96 4.21 5.65
C ILE A 61 -0.22 3.88 6.56
N CYS A 62 -0.35 2.61 6.96
CA CYS A 62 -1.39 2.16 7.87
C CYS A 62 -1.24 2.81 9.25
N ILE A 63 -2.35 3.12 9.91
CA ILE A 63 -2.33 3.75 11.23
C ILE A 63 -2.19 2.71 12.34
N GLN A 64 -1.24 2.94 13.24
CA GLN A 64 -1.02 2.12 14.43
C GLN A 64 -2.07 2.40 15.53
N ARG A 65 -3.34 2.07 15.27
CA ARG A 65 -4.44 2.27 16.24
C ARG A 65 -4.17 1.58 17.60
N SER A 66 -3.49 0.44 17.55
CA SER A 66 -3.12 -0.35 18.72
C SER A 66 -1.63 -0.69 18.64
N PRO A 67 -0.90 -0.67 19.77
CA PRO A 67 0.51 -1.09 19.80
C PRO A 67 0.68 -2.61 19.56
N LEU A 68 -0.40 -3.38 19.48
CA LEU A 68 -0.37 -4.84 19.32
C LEU A 68 -0.49 -5.30 17.85
N ILE A 69 -0.57 -4.38 16.90
CA ILE A 69 -0.61 -4.72 15.48
C ILE A 69 0.71 -5.41 15.06
N GLY A 70 0.61 -6.60 14.48
CA GLY A 70 1.79 -7.41 14.13
C GLY A 70 2.69 -6.78 13.06
N ARG A 71 2.15 -5.87 12.24
CA ARG A 71 2.87 -5.13 11.20
C ARG A 71 3.09 -3.65 11.54
N GLY A 72 2.95 -3.27 12.81
CA GLY A 72 3.13 -1.86 13.23
C GLY A 72 4.48 -1.29 12.82
N PHE A 73 5.53 -2.10 12.96
CA PHE A 73 6.90 -1.73 12.57
C PHE A 73 7.06 -1.34 11.09
N GLU A 74 6.13 -1.74 10.22
CA GLU A 74 6.16 -1.41 8.79
C GLU A 74 5.50 -0.07 8.46
N ALA A 75 4.84 0.58 9.42
CA ALA A 75 4.24 1.91 9.27
C ALA A 75 4.89 2.95 10.20
N ASP A 76 4.72 4.23 9.85
CA ASP A 76 5.43 5.35 10.48
C ASP A 76 4.95 5.67 11.91
N GLY A 77 3.65 5.56 12.19
CA GLY A 77 3.10 5.94 13.49
C GLY A 77 1.57 5.80 13.63
N GLU A 78 1.05 6.39 14.71
CA GLU A 78 -0.39 6.46 15.00
C GLU A 78 -1.07 7.73 14.45
N ASP A 79 -0.28 8.73 14.02
CA ASP A 79 -0.81 9.99 13.51
C ASP A 79 -0.95 9.96 11.97
N PRO A 80 -2.15 10.23 11.43
CA PRO A 80 -2.39 10.18 9.99
C PRO A 80 -1.72 11.33 9.23
N ILE A 81 -1.50 12.49 9.86
CA ILE A 81 -0.83 13.62 9.20
C ILE A 81 0.65 13.30 9.01
N LEU A 82 1.32 12.80 10.05
CA LEU A 82 2.71 12.38 10.02
C LEU A 82 2.92 11.27 8.99
N SER A 83 2.14 10.18 9.09
CA SER A 83 2.24 9.03 8.18
C SER A 83 1.98 9.45 6.73
N GLY A 84 1.03 10.36 6.54
CA GLY A 84 0.78 10.96 5.23
C GLY A 84 2.01 11.73 4.74
N VAL A 85 2.40 12.79 5.44
CA VAL A 85 3.49 13.70 5.03
C VAL A 85 4.79 12.95 4.72
N LEU A 86 5.21 12.03 5.59
CA LEU A 86 6.40 11.21 5.39
C LEU A 86 6.25 10.24 4.22
N GLY A 87 5.10 9.56 4.12
CA GLY A 87 4.77 8.69 2.99
C GLY A 87 4.79 9.42 1.64
N ALA A 88 4.27 10.66 1.58
CA ALA A 88 4.33 11.48 0.37
C ALA A 88 5.75 11.80 -0.06
N SER A 89 6.60 12.20 0.88
CA SER A 89 8.00 12.48 0.58
C SER A 89 8.72 11.24 0.04
N PHE A 90 8.52 10.09 0.68
CA PHE A 90 9.06 8.81 0.22
C PHE A 90 8.59 8.45 -1.20
N VAL A 91 7.28 8.59 -1.48
CA VAL A 91 6.69 8.33 -2.81
C VAL A 91 7.35 9.23 -3.85
N ASN A 92 7.48 10.53 -3.57
CA ASN A 92 8.07 11.49 -4.51
C ASN A 92 9.54 11.18 -4.78
N GLY A 93 10.30 10.83 -3.74
CA GLY A 93 11.68 10.38 -3.86
C GLY A 93 11.82 9.14 -4.75
N LEU A 94 11.02 8.09 -4.49
CA LEU A 94 11.04 6.85 -5.27
C LEU A 94 10.67 7.08 -6.74
N GLN A 95 9.56 7.80 -6.98
CA GLN A 95 9.04 8.04 -8.33
C GLN A 95 9.92 9.00 -9.13
N GLY A 96 10.68 9.87 -8.48
CA GLY A 96 11.70 10.72 -9.12
C GLY A 96 12.76 9.94 -9.91
N HIS A 97 12.94 8.64 -9.61
CA HIS A 97 13.85 7.76 -10.35
C HIS A 97 13.17 6.91 -11.44
N GLY A 98 11.88 7.15 -11.72
CA GLY A 98 11.13 6.43 -12.75
C GLY A 98 10.62 5.04 -12.33
N VAL A 99 10.40 4.85 -11.03
CA VAL A 99 9.91 3.59 -10.44
C VAL A 99 8.59 3.87 -9.73
N ALA A 100 7.56 3.08 -9.98
CA ALA A 100 6.24 3.28 -9.38
C ALA A 100 6.26 2.98 -7.88
N ALA A 101 5.73 3.91 -7.08
CA ALA A 101 5.35 3.61 -5.70
C ALA A 101 4.01 2.86 -5.68
N CYS A 102 3.85 1.98 -4.70
CA CYS A 102 2.62 1.26 -4.44
C CYS A 102 2.26 1.39 -2.97
N VAL A 103 1.55 2.47 -2.64
CA VAL A 103 1.17 2.79 -1.26
C VAL A 103 0.23 1.72 -0.72
N LYS A 104 0.43 1.29 0.52
CA LYS A 104 -0.34 0.18 1.10
C LYS A 104 -0.66 0.38 2.60
N HIS A 105 -1.66 -0.28 3.16
CA HIS A 105 -2.73 -1.04 2.51
C HIS A 105 -4.00 -0.20 2.59
N TYR A 106 -4.55 0.15 1.44
CA TYR A 106 -5.75 0.95 1.31
C TYR A 106 -7.00 0.09 1.55
N ALA A 107 -7.73 0.21 2.65
CA ALA A 107 -7.52 1.13 3.76
C ALA A 107 -7.59 0.37 5.10
N ALA A 108 -7.41 1.09 6.20
CA ALA A 108 -7.76 0.62 7.55
C ALA A 108 -7.08 -0.68 8.03
N HIS A 109 -5.92 -1.05 7.48
CA HIS A 109 -5.21 -2.26 7.93
C HIS A 109 -4.54 -2.02 9.29
N ASP A 110 -5.30 -2.18 10.38
CA ASP A 110 -4.90 -1.83 11.75
C ASP A 110 -4.69 -3.04 12.70
N GLN A 111 -4.92 -4.26 12.23
CA GLN A 111 -4.74 -5.48 13.01
C GLN A 111 -4.16 -6.65 12.19
N SER A 112 -3.69 -7.69 12.88
CA SER A 112 -3.07 -8.89 12.26
C SER A 112 -3.59 -10.20 12.84
N ARG A 113 -4.72 -10.15 13.57
CA ARG A 113 -5.43 -11.32 14.09
C ARG A 113 -6.48 -11.73 13.04
N ASP A 114 -6.78 -13.03 12.90
CA ASP A 114 -7.88 -13.60 12.08
C ASP A 114 -8.07 -13.06 10.63
N SER A 115 -6.95 -13.08 9.88
CA SER A 115 -6.77 -13.37 8.44
C SER A 115 -7.97 -13.27 7.48
N ILE A 116 -7.87 -12.38 6.48
CA ILE A 116 -8.68 -12.25 5.24
C ILE A 116 -10.16 -11.89 5.46
N GLU A 117 -10.83 -12.56 6.38
CA GLU A 117 -12.28 -12.54 6.64
C GLU A 117 -12.69 -11.51 7.71
N ASP A 118 -11.70 -10.93 8.39
CA ASP A 118 -11.92 -9.93 9.41
C ASP A 118 -12.74 -8.75 8.89
N ASN A 119 -13.68 -8.28 9.70
CA ASN A 119 -14.49 -7.11 9.41
C ASN A 119 -14.23 -6.01 10.45
N ILE A 120 -13.66 -4.90 9.98
CA ILE A 120 -13.40 -3.73 10.78
C ILE A 120 -14.61 -2.80 10.69
N CYS A 121 -15.24 -2.55 11.83
CA CYS A 121 -16.36 -1.62 11.92
C CYS A 121 -15.87 -0.25 12.36
N MET A 122 -16.18 0.79 11.58
CA MET A 122 -15.84 2.16 11.91
C MET A 122 -16.87 3.15 11.38
N THR A 123 -16.96 4.30 12.05
CA THR A 123 -17.80 5.40 11.57
C THR A 123 -17.22 6.02 10.30
N GLU A 124 -18.07 6.62 9.47
CA GLU A 124 -17.60 7.36 8.29
C GLU A 124 -16.61 8.46 8.69
N ARG A 125 -16.84 9.16 9.81
CA ARG A 125 -15.89 10.18 10.30
C ARG A 125 -14.51 9.60 10.54
N THR A 126 -14.42 8.48 11.27
CA THR A 126 -13.15 7.79 11.54
C THR A 126 -12.48 7.36 10.24
N LEU A 127 -13.25 6.79 9.30
CA LEU A 127 -12.74 6.43 7.97
C LEU A 127 -12.15 7.65 7.27
N ARG A 128 -12.89 8.77 7.18
CA ARG A 128 -12.42 9.98 6.49
C ARG A 128 -11.17 10.58 7.12
N GLU A 129 -11.06 10.57 8.44
CA GLU A 129 -9.91 11.11 9.17
C GLU A 129 -8.67 10.20 9.07
N LEU A 130 -8.83 8.87 9.05
CA LEU A 130 -7.71 7.92 8.98
C LEU A 130 -7.25 7.62 7.54
N VAL A 131 -8.14 7.75 6.57
CA VAL A 131 -7.87 7.44 5.17
C VAL A 131 -7.32 8.66 4.43
N ALA A 132 -7.23 9.83 5.05
CA ALA A 132 -6.68 11.04 4.45
C ALA A 132 -5.26 10.77 3.87
N PHE A 133 -5.20 10.65 2.54
CA PHE A 133 -3.95 10.45 1.83
C PHE A 133 -3.11 11.72 1.86
N ALA A 134 -1.82 11.50 1.84
CA ALA A 134 -0.80 12.52 1.77
C ALA A 134 -0.79 13.28 0.44
N ARG A 135 -0.10 14.43 0.44
CA ARG A 135 0.13 15.34 -0.70
C ARG A 135 1.07 14.74 -1.78
N SER A 136 0.82 13.54 -2.27
CA SER A 136 1.56 12.93 -3.38
C SER A 136 0.63 12.20 -4.35
N ASP A 137 1.14 11.96 -5.56
CA ASP A 137 0.46 11.25 -6.64
C ASP A 137 1.12 9.88 -6.87
N PRO A 138 0.86 8.88 -6.01
CA PRO A 138 1.41 7.54 -6.20
C PRO A 138 0.87 6.94 -7.51
N TRP A 139 1.70 6.22 -8.24
CA TRP A 139 1.29 5.58 -9.49
C TRP A 139 0.51 4.29 -9.26
N SER A 140 0.58 3.74 -8.06
CA SER A 140 -0.23 2.60 -7.67
C SER A 140 -0.58 2.59 -6.19
N ILE A 141 -1.67 1.89 -5.85
CA ILE A 141 -2.15 1.68 -4.49
C ILE A 141 -2.50 0.21 -4.33
N MET A 142 -2.06 -0.40 -3.24
CA MET A 142 -2.45 -1.76 -2.86
C MET A 142 -3.58 -1.73 -1.85
N ARG A 143 -4.66 -2.45 -2.12
CA ARG A 143 -5.79 -2.53 -1.19
C ARG A 143 -5.54 -3.46 0.01
N ALA A 144 -6.29 -3.30 1.10
CA ALA A 144 -6.20 -4.09 2.34
C ALA A 144 -7.10 -5.32 2.35
N TYR A 145 -6.68 -6.39 3.06
CA TYR A 145 -7.29 -7.73 2.99
C TYR A 145 -8.73 -7.78 3.46
N HIS A 146 -8.97 -7.16 4.60
CA HIS A 146 -10.16 -7.29 5.41
C HIS A 146 -11.37 -6.57 4.79
N GLN A 147 -12.51 -6.79 5.39
CA GLN A 147 -13.74 -6.05 5.16
C GLN A 147 -13.78 -4.79 6.01
N VAL A 148 -14.30 -3.69 5.46
CA VAL A 148 -14.65 -2.51 6.25
C VAL A 148 -16.16 -2.36 6.22
N ASN A 149 -16.79 -2.35 7.39
CA ASN A 149 -18.24 -2.28 7.53
C ASN A 149 -19.01 -3.35 6.71
N GLY A 150 -18.42 -4.55 6.56
CA GLY A 150 -19.05 -5.75 6.01
C GLY A 150 -18.77 -6.05 4.53
N LEU A 151 -17.94 -5.27 3.85
CA LEU A 151 -17.54 -5.54 2.45
C LEU A 151 -16.02 -5.44 2.29
N HIS A 152 -15.44 -6.34 1.49
CA HIS A 152 -14.00 -6.31 1.21
C HIS A 152 -13.65 -5.07 0.40
N VAL A 153 -12.53 -4.42 0.74
CA VAL A 153 -12.10 -3.20 0.03
C VAL A 153 -11.89 -3.45 -1.47
N SER A 154 -11.54 -4.68 -1.87
CA SER A 154 -11.43 -5.07 -3.30
C SER A 154 -12.73 -4.99 -4.08
N GLU A 155 -13.87 -4.93 -3.40
CA GLU A 155 -15.22 -5.02 -3.97
C GLU A 155 -16.12 -3.86 -3.54
N ASP A 156 -15.60 -2.96 -2.69
CA ASP A 156 -16.40 -1.91 -2.10
C ASP A 156 -16.42 -0.65 -3.00
N PRO A 157 -17.59 -0.29 -3.57
CA PRO A 157 -17.72 0.89 -4.42
C PRO A 157 -17.53 2.19 -3.63
N LEU A 158 -17.70 2.20 -2.31
CA LEU A 158 -17.38 3.37 -1.48
C LEU A 158 -15.90 3.68 -1.56
N PHE A 159 -15.03 2.69 -1.34
CA PHE A 159 -13.59 2.90 -1.30
C PHE A 159 -13.00 3.13 -2.70
N LEU A 160 -13.13 2.15 -3.60
CA LEU A 160 -12.40 2.19 -4.85
C LEU A 160 -13.03 3.15 -5.85
N LYS A 161 -14.36 3.18 -5.97
CA LYS A 161 -15.03 4.02 -6.95
C LYS A 161 -15.29 5.44 -6.42
N LYS A 162 -16.06 5.56 -5.33
CA LYS A 162 -16.50 6.87 -4.84
C LYS A 162 -15.35 7.68 -4.24
N ILE A 163 -14.64 7.15 -3.23
CA ILE A 163 -13.58 7.91 -2.55
C ILE A 163 -12.36 8.04 -3.46
N LEU A 164 -11.82 6.92 -3.93
CA LEU A 164 -10.53 6.92 -4.61
C LEU A 164 -10.62 7.52 -6.04
N ARG A 165 -11.54 7.05 -6.89
CA ARG A 165 -11.67 7.59 -8.27
C ARG A 165 -12.44 8.90 -8.33
N GLU A 166 -13.65 8.96 -7.78
CA GLU A 166 -14.56 10.11 -8.01
C GLU A 166 -14.21 11.33 -7.14
N GLU A 167 -13.96 11.15 -5.85
CA GLU A 167 -13.70 12.25 -4.93
C GLU A 167 -12.24 12.72 -4.94
N TRP A 168 -11.27 11.79 -4.98
CA TRP A 168 -9.85 12.13 -5.00
C TRP A 168 -9.23 12.22 -6.39
N GLY A 169 -9.92 11.71 -7.43
CA GLY A 169 -9.40 11.77 -8.80
C GLY A 169 -8.19 10.88 -9.05
N PHE A 170 -7.98 9.82 -8.25
CA PHE A 170 -6.86 8.91 -8.45
C PHE A 170 -6.98 8.17 -9.79
N ASP A 171 -5.99 8.32 -10.66
CA ASP A 171 -5.93 7.69 -11.99
C ASP A 171 -4.83 6.62 -12.09
N GLY A 172 -4.23 6.25 -10.95
CA GLY A 172 -3.19 5.23 -10.89
C GLY A 172 -3.74 3.79 -10.91
N LEU A 173 -2.83 2.83 -10.79
CA LEU A 173 -3.13 1.40 -10.73
C LEU A 173 -3.56 0.98 -9.33
N VAL A 174 -4.75 0.42 -9.18
CA VAL A 174 -5.14 -0.31 -7.97
C VAL A 174 -4.68 -1.76 -8.14
N VAL A 175 -3.97 -2.29 -7.14
CA VAL A 175 -3.51 -3.68 -7.09
C VAL A 175 -4.06 -4.38 -5.85
N SER A 176 -4.44 -5.65 -5.97
CA SER A 176 -4.79 -6.45 -4.79
C SER A 176 -3.54 -6.65 -3.93
N ASP A 177 -3.73 -6.82 -2.62
CA ASP A 177 -2.70 -7.55 -1.88
C ASP A 177 -2.67 -9.01 -2.37
N TRP A 178 -1.64 -9.75 -1.99
CA TRP A 178 -1.42 -11.10 -2.48
C TRP A 178 -2.58 -12.03 -2.11
N TRP A 179 -3.30 -12.54 -3.10
CA TRP A 179 -4.54 -13.32 -2.96
C TRP A 179 -5.72 -12.55 -2.35
N GLY A 180 -5.63 -11.21 -2.26
CA GLY A 180 -6.64 -10.33 -1.69
C GLY A 180 -7.73 -9.90 -2.67
N THR A 181 -8.19 -10.81 -3.53
CA THR A 181 -9.35 -10.62 -4.40
C THR A 181 -10.37 -11.70 -4.07
N TYR A 182 -11.67 -11.39 -4.07
CA TYR A 182 -12.72 -12.31 -3.58
C TYR A 182 -13.89 -12.50 -4.55
N SER A 183 -13.82 -11.89 -5.74
CA SER A 183 -14.81 -12.00 -6.80
C SER A 183 -14.20 -11.62 -8.15
N THR A 184 -14.92 -11.97 -9.22
CA THR A 184 -14.57 -11.57 -10.58
C THR A 184 -15.24 -10.25 -10.95
N SER A 185 -16.58 -10.23 -10.99
CA SER A 185 -17.37 -9.12 -11.53
C SER A 185 -17.35 -7.89 -10.63
N GLU A 186 -17.57 -8.09 -9.35
CA GLU A 186 -17.71 -7.03 -8.36
C GLU A 186 -16.40 -6.27 -8.26
N ALA A 187 -15.27 -6.99 -8.09
CA ALA A 187 -13.94 -6.38 -8.10
C ALA A 187 -13.66 -5.55 -9.37
N ILE A 188 -13.92 -6.09 -10.56
CA ILE A 188 -13.72 -5.37 -11.83
C ILE A 188 -14.60 -4.11 -11.89
N ASN A 189 -15.88 -4.24 -11.54
CA ASN A 189 -16.86 -3.16 -11.65
C ASN A 189 -16.59 -1.99 -10.70
N VAL A 190 -15.93 -2.23 -9.56
CA VAL A 190 -15.57 -1.16 -8.60
C VAL A 190 -14.21 -0.51 -8.87
N GLY A 191 -13.47 -0.97 -9.88
CA GLY A 191 -12.18 -0.37 -10.26
C GLY A 191 -10.96 -1.03 -9.63
N MET A 192 -11.04 -2.33 -9.31
CA MET A 192 -9.88 -3.15 -9.00
C MET A 192 -9.17 -3.47 -10.33
N ASP A 193 -7.97 -2.92 -10.58
CA ASP A 193 -7.30 -3.06 -11.89
C ASP A 193 -6.46 -4.34 -12.03
N LEU A 194 -5.69 -4.71 -11.01
CA LEU A 194 -4.76 -5.86 -11.08
C LEU A 194 -4.94 -6.83 -9.90
N GLU A 195 -5.27 -8.08 -10.22
CA GLU A 195 -5.24 -9.20 -9.29
C GLU A 195 -3.81 -9.75 -9.16
N MET A 196 -3.35 -9.92 -7.91
CA MET A 196 -2.05 -10.48 -7.57
C MET A 196 -2.18 -11.59 -6.52
N PRO A 197 -1.27 -12.58 -6.51
CA PRO A 197 -0.27 -12.85 -7.53
C PRO A 197 -0.85 -13.65 -8.72
N GLY A 198 -0.04 -13.82 -9.77
CA GLY A 198 -0.33 -14.78 -10.82
C GLY A 198 0.04 -16.24 -10.43
N PRO A 199 -0.54 -17.26 -11.09
CA PRO A 199 -1.65 -17.15 -12.05
C PRO A 199 -2.95 -16.73 -11.37
N SER A 200 -3.76 -15.96 -12.10
CA SER A 200 -5.03 -15.42 -11.62
C SER A 200 -5.99 -16.52 -11.14
N ALA A 201 -6.65 -16.28 -10.01
CA ALA A 201 -7.69 -17.15 -9.46
C ALA A 201 -9.09 -16.71 -9.91
N TRP A 202 -9.35 -15.40 -9.97
CA TRP A 202 -10.68 -14.85 -10.24
C TRP A 202 -10.86 -14.37 -11.68
N ARG A 203 -9.82 -13.81 -12.28
CA ARG A 203 -9.84 -13.42 -13.68
C ARG A 203 -9.49 -14.61 -14.55
N GLY A 204 -10.51 -15.27 -15.10
CA GLY A 204 -10.34 -16.34 -16.08
C GLY A 204 -9.67 -15.84 -17.36
N LYS A 205 -9.40 -16.75 -18.32
CA LYS A 205 -8.66 -16.44 -19.57
C LYS A 205 -9.17 -15.25 -20.39
N ALA A 206 -10.45 -14.91 -20.26
CA ALA A 206 -11.06 -13.77 -20.97
C ALA A 206 -10.74 -12.41 -20.33
N LEU A 207 -10.25 -12.42 -19.08
CA LEU A 207 -10.04 -11.24 -18.23
C LEU A 207 -8.60 -11.16 -17.68
N SER A 208 -7.73 -12.10 -18.06
CA SER A 208 -6.33 -12.23 -17.62
C SER A 208 -5.34 -11.64 -18.61
#